data_AF-A0A8T5QJV2-F1
#
_entry.id   AF-A0A8T5QJV2-F1
#
_cell.length_a   1.000
_cell.length_b   1.000
_cell.length_c   1.000
_cell.angle_alpha   90.00
_cell.angle_beta   90.00
_cell.angle_gamma   90.00
#
_symmetry.space_group_name_H-M   'P 1'
#
loop_
_entity.id
_entity.type
_entity.pdbx_description
1 polymer ?
#
loop_
_entity_poly.entity_id
_entity_poly.type
_entity_poly.pdbx_seq_one_letter_code
_entity_poly.pdbx_strand_id
1 'polypeptide(L)'
;MNKYKKKLLLHSTIILGSIGAIIHSGNYLINEYQRHKEIQKDQRTLDSLIVNLDDNIRTKVSADEKTGFKQLRKLTTKSAYEDSWCYIPQENMWIETGIESEVKRTKDTYISTVGIHSDFLYTLVKEYGELLDVHIHPDSELIEKQALSQKIESRDGLYKPKGSKAKREFEYTNQVLKRIFIKSYGSKPSDNDFVSMIQQTIRSLKRNPNINFKSALCSRDGVTKYYLTKIGQERYKDEKIDILLTKDYELIELQDGFKIVDKYIHIEYTPFEDKIKTHQELAMP
;
A
#
# COMPACT_ATOMS: atom_id res chain seq x y z
N MET A 1 30.86 61.27 -8.15
CA MET A 1 30.46 60.04 -7.42
C MET A 1 28.94 59.87 -7.59
N ASN A 2 28.32 58.79 -8.05
CA ASN A 2 28.77 57.40 -8.16
C ASN A 2 27.88 56.63 -9.18
N LYS A 3 27.95 56.97 -10.48
CA LYS A 3 27.30 56.19 -11.57
C LYS A 3 27.82 54.74 -11.66
N TYR A 4 28.99 54.46 -11.08
CA TYR A 4 29.62 53.14 -11.04
C TYR A 4 29.04 52.17 -9.99
N LYS A 5 28.37 52.67 -8.93
CA LYS A 5 27.76 51.78 -7.91
C LYS A 5 26.51 51.05 -8.41
N LYS A 6 25.76 51.61 -9.37
CA LYS A 6 24.56 50.96 -9.95
C LYS A 6 24.90 49.81 -10.93
N LYS A 7 26.06 49.84 -11.60
CA LYS A 7 26.49 48.75 -12.51
C LYS A 7 27.03 47.53 -11.76
N LEU A 8 27.64 47.73 -10.59
CA LEU A 8 28.14 46.64 -9.75
C LEU A 8 27.01 45.82 -9.12
N LEU A 9 25.92 46.48 -8.71
CA LEU A 9 24.76 45.82 -8.10
C LEU A 9 23.96 44.96 -9.08
N LEU A 10 24.04 45.23 -10.39
CA LEU A 10 23.32 44.48 -11.42
C LEU A 10 24.07 43.21 -11.86
N HIS A 11 25.41 43.21 -11.78
CA HIS A 11 26.22 42.02 -12.10
C HIS A 11 26.21 41.00 -10.94
N SER A 12 26.11 41.44 -9.69
CA SER A 12 26.02 40.53 -8.54
C SER A 12 24.71 39.74 -8.48
N THR A 13 23.59 40.29 -8.96
CA THR A 13 22.29 39.60 -8.99
C THR A 13 22.22 38.53 -10.09
N ILE A 14 22.89 38.74 -11.22
CA ILE A 14 22.93 37.76 -12.33
C ILE A 14 23.78 36.53 -11.94
N ILE A 15 24.89 36.74 -11.23
CA ILE A 15 25.76 35.64 -10.76
C ILE A 15 25.05 34.81 -9.67
N LEU A 16 24.34 35.45 -8.73
CA LEU A 16 23.58 34.73 -7.70
C LEU A 16 22.40 33.93 -8.27
N GLY A 17 21.69 34.46 -9.28
CA GLY A 17 20.63 33.72 -9.98
C GLY A 17 21.16 32.49 -10.74
N SER A 18 22.36 32.60 -11.31
CA SER A 18 23.03 31.51 -12.02
C SER A 18 23.48 30.39 -11.07
N ILE A 19 24.04 30.75 -9.91
CA ILE A 19 24.43 29.78 -8.87
C ILE A 19 23.20 29.10 -8.26
N GLY A 20 22.11 29.83 -8.03
CA GLY A 20 20.84 29.25 -7.57
C GLY A 20 20.24 28.24 -8.54
N ALA A 21 20.28 28.53 -9.85
CA ALA A 21 19.84 27.60 -10.89
C ALA A 21 20.76 26.36 -11.00
N ILE A 22 22.07 26.51 -10.81
CA ILE A 22 23.04 25.40 -10.82
C ILE A 22 22.89 24.52 -9.56
N ILE A 23 22.64 25.10 -8.38
CA ILE A 23 22.39 24.34 -7.14
C ILE A 23 21.04 23.62 -7.22
N HIS A 24 20.01 24.28 -7.76
CA HIS A 24 18.69 23.66 -7.92
C HIS A 24 18.71 22.52 -8.96
N SER A 25 19.38 22.72 -10.09
CA SER A 25 19.57 21.66 -11.10
C SER A 25 20.50 20.55 -10.61
N GLY A 26 21.54 20.87 -9.83
CA GLY A 26 22.40 19.87 -9.19
C GLY A 26 21.65 19.00 -8.19
N ASN A 27 20.82 19.59 -7.33
CA ASN A 27 19.96 18.84 -6.41
C ASN A 27 18.89 18.02 -7.14
N TYR A 28 18.35 18.55 -8.24
CA TYR A 28 17.42 17.82 -9.10
C TYR A 28 18.09 16.59 -9.73
N LEU A 29 19.28 16.74 -10.30
CA LEU A 29 20.05 15.66 -10.92
C LEU A 29 20.53 14.61 -9.89
N ILE A 30 20.92 15.02 -8.67
CA ILE A 30 21.26 14.10 -7.59
C ILE A 30 20.02 13.30 -7.15
N ASN A 31 18.86 13.95 -7.04
CA ASN A 31 17.61 13.27 -6.71
C ASN A 31 17.13 12.33 -7.83
N GLU A 32 17.25 12.71 -9.10
CA GLU A 32 16.95 11.80 -10.22
C GLU A 32 17.95 10.63 -10.28
N TYR A 33 19.24 10.87 -10.06
CA TYR A 33 20.26 9.81 -10.02
C TYR A 33 20.01 8.82 -8.88
N GLN A 34 19.66 9.31 -7.68
CA GLN A 34 19.29 8.47 -6.54
C GLN A 34 18.00 7.67 -6.83
N ARG A 35 16.96 8.30 -7.40
CA ARG A 35 15.74 7.59 -7.86
C ARG A 35 16.05 6.53 -8.91
N HIS A 36 16.91 6.83 -9.88
CA HIS A 36 17.32 5.86 -10.90
C HIS A 36 18.06 4.66 -10.31
N LYS A 37 18.90 4.89 -9.29
CA LYS A 37 19.62 3.84 -8.58
C LYS A 37 18.67 2.99 -7.72
N GLU A 38 17.66 3.59 -7.09
CA GLU A 38 16.61 2.88 -6.35
C GLU A 38 15.74 2.01 -7.28
N ILE A 39 15.41 2.47 -8.49
CA ILE A 39 14.65 1.67 -9.47
C ILE A 39 15.42 0.41 -9.89
N GLN A 40 16.76 0.48 -9.96
CA GLN A 40 17.67 -0.60 -10.38
C GLN A 40 18.10 -1.51 -9.22
N LYS A 41 17.14 -2.05 -8.46
CA LYS A 41 17.43 -3.20 -7.59
C LYS A 41 17.82 -4.41 -8.45
N ASP A 42 18.75 -5.22 -7.95
CA ASP A 42 19.04 -6.52 -8.55
C ASP A 42 17.75 -7.36 -8.55
N GLN A 43 17.55 -8.18 -9.58
CA GLN A 43 16.35 -9.00 -9.69
C GLN A 43 16.69 -10.48 -9.58
N ARG A 44 15.90 -11.21 -8.80
CA ARG A 44 15.93 -12.67 -8.77
C ARG A 44 14.56 -13.23 -9.10
N THR A 45 14.54 -14.40 -9.73
CA THR A 45 13.33 -15.18 -9.94
C THR A 45 13.33 -16.37 -8.99
N LEU A 46 12.20 -16.62 -8.34
CA LEU A 46 11.99 -17.74 -7.43
C LEU A 46 10.74 -18.53 -7.83
N ASP A 47 10.64 -19.77 -7.33
CA ASP A 47 9.48 -20.64 -7.55
C ASP A 47 8.29 -20.29 -6.65
N SER A 48 8.50 -19.49 -5.60
CA SER A 48 7.47 -19.12 -4.65
C SER A 48 7.67 -17.74 -4.04
N LEU A 49 6.56 -17.07 -3.73
CA LEU A 49 6.51 -15.82 -2.97
C LEU A 49 7.16 -16.03 -1.60
N ILE A 50 7.97 -15.07 -1.17
CA ILE A 50 8.67 -15.04 0.11
C ILE A 50 8.52 -13.66 0.73
N VAL A 51 8.77 -13.52 2.03
CA VAL A 51 9.09 -12.20 2.59
C VAL A 51 10.59 -11.97 2.36
N ASN A 52 10.92 -10.91 1.64
CA ASN A 52 12.30 -10.55 1.36
C ASN A 52 12.71 -9.37 2.26
N LEU A 53 13.73 -9.59 3.09
CA LEU A 53 14.28 -8.57 3.99
C LEU A 53 15.53 -7.89 3.43
N ASP A 54 15.96 -8.25 2.21
CA ASP A 54 17.06 -7.59 1.52
C ASP A 54 16.51 -6.56 0.54
N ASP A 55 16.56 -5.30 0.97
CA ASP A 55 16.11 -4.15 0.18
C ASP A 55 16.96 -3.90 -1.08
N ASN A 56 18.06 -4.61 -1.34
CA ASN A 56 18.82 -4.43 -2.58
C ASN A 56 18.34 -5.36 -3.70
N ILE A 57 17.56 -6.39 -3.36
CA ILE A 57 17.10 -7.40 -4.29
C ILE A 57 15.58 -7.29 -4.42
N ARG A 58 15.07 -7.46 -5.64
CA ARG A 58 13.65 -7.58 -5.93
C ARG A 58 13.35 -8.98 -6.43
N THR A 59 12.32 -9.58 -5.85
CA THR A 59 11.92 -10.94 -6.16
C THR A 59 10.78 -10.95 -7.19
N LYS A 60 10.86 -11.87 -8.15
CA LYS A 60 9.83 -12.21 -9.14
C LYS A 60 9.43 -13.67 -9.02
N VAL A 61 8.16 -13.97 -9.27
CA VAL A 61 7.62 -15.34 -9.25
C VAL A 61 6.63 -15.49 -10.41
N SER A 62 6.81 -16.50 -11.26
CA SER A 62 5.84 -16.83 -12.30
C SER A 62 4.75 -17.72 -11.71
N ALA A 63 3.57 -17.14 -11.49
CA ALA A 63 2.41 -17.82 -10.93
C ALA A 63 1.14 -17.03 -11.26
N ASP A 64 0.04 -17.74 -11.47
CA ASP A 64 -1.27 -17.11 -11.62
C ASP A 64 -1.77 -16.47 -10.33
N GLU A 65 -2.83 -15.66 -10.45
CA GLU A 65 -3.42 -14.94 -9.33
C GLU A 65 -3.80 -15.90 -8.18
N LYS A 66 -4.42 -17.03 -8.52
CA LYS A 66 -4.92 -18.02 -7.56
C LYS A 66 -3.78 -18.69 -6.79
N THR A 67 -2.72 -19.07 -7.50
CA THR A 67 -1.52 -19.71 -6.95
C THR A 67 -0.75 -18.70 -6.11
N GLY A 68 -0.64 -17.46 -6.57
CA GLY A 68 -0.04 -16.37 -5.82
C GLY A 68 -0.74 -16.13 -4.49
N PHE A 69 -2.07 -15.96 -4.47
CA PHE A 69 -2.80 -15.80 -3.21
C PHE A 69 -2.65 -16.99 -2.26
N LYS A 70 -2.58 -18.24 -2.78
CA LYS A 70 -2.28 -19.42 -1.96
C LYS A 70 -0.88 -19.35 -1.34
N GLN A 71 0.11 -18.80 -2.04
CA GLN A 71 1.45 -18.59 -1.51
C GLN A 71 1.49 -17.41 -0.52
N LEU A 72 0.84 -16.28 -0.82
CA LEU A 72 0.72 -15.13 0.08
C LEU A 72 0.10 -15.51 1.42
N ARG A 73 -0.94 -16.34 1.39
CA ARG A 73 -1.53 -16.91 2.62
C ARG A 73 -0.51 -17.67 3.48
N LYS A 74 0.41 -18.40 2.86
CA LYS A 74 1.46 -19.10 3.62
C LYS A 74 2.38 -18.09 4.31
N LEU A 75 2.61 -16.93 3.70
CA LEU A 75 3.40 -15.86 4.31
C LEU A 75 2.68 -15.22 5.50
N THR A 76 1.36 -14.97 5.40
CA THR A 76 0.58 -14.39 6.51
C THR A 76 0.58 -15.26 7.77
N THR A 77 0.85 -16.55 7.63
CA THR A 77 0.88 -17.55 8.71
C THR A 77 2.28 -18.04 9.09
N LYS A 78 3.33 -17.57 8.41
CA LYS A 78 4.72 -18.01 8.65
C LYS A 78 5.72 -16.88 8.86
N SER A 79 5.39 -15.67 8.41
CA SER A 79 6.22 -14.49 8.60
C SER A 79 5.59 -13.55 9.62
N ALA A 80 6.45 -12.84 10.36
CA ALA A 80 6.08 -11.75 11.25
C ALA A 80 6.13 -10.38 10.56
N TYR A 81 6.54 -10.34 9.30
CA TYR A 81 6.76 -9.12 8.54
C TYR A 81 5.65 -8.90 7.52
N GLU A 82 5.15 -7.66 7.45
CA GLU A 82 4.38 -7.17 6.32
C GLU A 82 5.26 -7.12 5.07
N ASP A 83 4.62 -7.25 3.92
CA ASP A 83 5.26 -7.12 2.61
C ASP A 83 4.22 -6.66 1.57
N SER A 84 4.66 -6.22 0.39
CA SER A 84 3.79 -5.79 -0.70
C SER A 84 4.26 -6.38 -2.04
N TRP A 85 3.29 -6.85 -2.83
CA TRP A 85 3.52 -7.56 -4.07
C TRP A 85 2.55 -7.09 -5.14
N CYS A 86 3.01 -6.97 -6.38
CA CYS A 86 2.17 -6.64 -7.51
C CYS A 86 2.01 -7.84 -8.43
N TYR A 87 0.77 -8.21 -8.75
CA TYR A 87 0.45 -9.18 -9.78
C TYR A 87 0.22 -8.49 -11.13
N ILE A 88 0.86 -9.02 -12.16
CA ILE A 88 0.80 -8.58 -13.56
C ILE A 88 0.10 -9.67 -14.37
N PRO A 89 -1.21 -9.52 -14.68
CA PRO A 89 -1.97 -10.59 -15.33
C PRO A 89 -1.44 -10.98 -16.71
N GLN A 90 -0.91 -10.03 -17.48
CA GLN A 90 -0.41 -10.26 -18.84
C GLN A 90 0.78 -11.22 -18.87
N GLU A 91 1.58 -11.21 -17.80
CA GLU A 91 2.82 -11.99 -17.68
C GLU A 91 2.65 -13.20 -16.75
N ASN A 92 1.47 -13.37 -16.14
CA ASN A 92 1.22 -14.38 -15.13
C ASN A 92 2.32 -14.38 -14.04
N MET A 93 2.64 -13.19 -13.54
CA MET A 93 3.82 -12.94 -12.72
C MET A 93 3.48 -12.06 -11.52
N TRP A 94 4.13 -12.37 -10.41
CA TRP A 94 4.18 -11.56 -9.22
C TRP A 94 5.55 -10.91 -9.07
N ILE A 95 5.56 -9.66 -8.66
CA ILE A 95 6.78 -8.90 -8.43
C ILE A 95 6.70 -8.12 -7.13
N GLU A 96 7.76 -8.20 -6.35
CA GLU A 96 7.86 -7.53 -5.06
C GLU A 96 7.91 -6.00 -5.22
N THR A 97 7.06 -5.32 -4.47
CA THR A 97 6.98 -3.84 -4.40
C THR A 97 7.25 -3.30 -2.99
N GLY A 98 7.20 -4.18 -1.98
CA GLY A 98 7.55 -3.87 -0.59
C GLY A 98 9.04 -3.58 -0.41
N ILE A 99 9.34 -2.70 0.55
CA ILE A 99 10.69 -2.33 1.00
C ILE A 99 10.65 -1.98 2.48
N GLU A 100 11.81 -2.05 3.14
CA GLU A 100 11.99 -1.62 4.54
C GLU A 100 11.03 -2.33 5.51
N SER A 101 10.73 -3.61 5.23
CA SER A 101 9.86 -4.42 6.09
C SER A 101 10.50 -4.60 7.47
N GLU A 102 9.79 -4.18 8.50
CA GLU A 102 10.29 -4.23 9.87
C GLU A 102 9.21 -4.52 10.90
N VAL A 103 9.64 -4.94 12.09
CA VAL A 103 8.78 -5.09 13.28
C VAL A 103 9.17 -4.00 14.27
N LYS A 104 8.16 -3.33 14.83
CA LYS A 104 8.33 -2.17 15.73
C LYS A 104 7.47 -2.30 16.97
N ARG A 105 7.89 -1.62 18.03
CA ARG A 105 7.08 -1.43 19.24
C ARG A 105 6.34 -0.09 19.20
N THR A 106 5.04 -0.15 19.42
CA THR A 106 4.16 1.01 19.69
C THR A 106 3.95 1.15 21.19
N LYS A 107 3.22 2.18 21.62
CA LYS A 107 2.85 2.36 23.03
C LYS A 107 2.12 1.16 23.61
N ASP A 108 1.22 0.57 22.81
CA ASP A 108 0.21 -0.37 23.31
C ASP A 108 0.43 -1.80 22.79
N THR A 109 1.23 -2.01 21.74
CA THR A 109 1.48 -3.33 21.12
C THR A 109 2.71 -3.33 20.19
N TYR A 110 3.03 -4.47 19.58
CA TYR A 110 3.96 -4.59 18.46
C TYR A 110 3.21 -4.53 17.13
N ILE A 111 3.83 -3.92 16.12
CA ILE A 111 3.32 -3.86 14.75
C ILE A 111 4.42 -4.29 13.78
N SER A 112 4.04 -4.76 12.61
CA SER A 112 4.93 -4.78 11.47
C SER A 112 4.57 -3.62 10.53
N THR A 113 5.54 -3.15 9.75
CA THR A 113 5.34 -2.11 8.74
C THR A 113 6.16 -2.44 7.51
N VAL A 114 5.64 -2.10 6.34
CA VAL A 114 6.37 -2.13 5.06
C VAL A 114 6.16 -0.81 4.30
N GLY A 115 7.21 -0.35 3.63
CA GLY A 115 7.14 0.73 2.65
C GLY A 115 6.81 0.20 1.26
N ILE A 116 6.08 0.98 0.44
CA ILE A 116 5.88 0.65 -0.97
C ILE A 116 6.90 1.42 -1.80
N HIS A 117 7.69 0.73 -2.61
CA HIS A 117 8.60 1.34 -3.58
C HIS A 117 7.81 2.01 -4.71
N SER A 118 7.31 3.21 -4.41
CA SER A 118 6.35 3.91 -5.24
C SER A 118 6.88 4.18 -6.65
N ASP A 119 8.12 4.65 -6.79
CA ASP A 119 8.72 4.93 -8.10
C ASP A 119 8.81 3.68 -8.99
N PHE A 120 9.14 2.53 -8.41
CA PHE A 120 9.13 1.27 -9.14
C PHE A 120 7.72 0.82 -9.52
N LEU A 121 6.76 0.87 -8.58
CA LEU A 121 5.36 0.56 -8.88
C LEU A 121 4.83 1.45 -10.02
N TYR A 122 5.28 2.70 -10.10
CA TYR A 122 4.90 3.60 -11.19
C TYR A 122 5.56 3.28 -12.53
N THR A 123 6.73 2.64 -12.53
CA THR A 123 7.30 2.03 -13.74
C THR A 123 6.39 0.92 -14.24
N LEU A 124 5.94 0.02 -13.35
CA LEU A 124 4.98 -1.03 -13.72
C LEU A 124 3.67 -0.44 -14.26
N VAL A 125 3.15 0.63 -13.65
CA VAL A 125 1.93 1.33 -14.10
C VAL A 125 2.04 1.88 -15.52
N LYS A 126 3.25 2.28 -15.94
CA LYS A 126 3.50 2.79 -17.29
C LYS A 126 3.68 1.65 -18.30
N GLU A 127 4.25 0.54 -17.86
CA GLU A 127 4.59 -0.61 -18.70
C GLU A 127 3.37 -1.52 -18.95
N TYR A 128 2.52 -1.69 -17.95
CA TYR A 128 1.38 -2.62 -17.99
C TYR A 128 0.05 -1.89 -17.91
N GLY A 129 -0.95 -2.41 -18.64
CA GLY A 129 -2.31 -1.87 -18.67
C GLY A 129 -3.19 -2.34 -17.52
N GLU A 130 -2.80 -3.39 -16.79
CA GLU A 130 -3.53 -3.93 -15.64
C GLU A 130 -2.55 -4.37 -14.57
N LEU A 131 -2.83 -4.02 -13.32
CA LEU A 131 -2.03 -4.37 -12.15
C LEU A 131 -2.93 -4.63 -10.94
N LEU A 132 -2.53 -5.58 -10.09
CA LEU A 132 -3.11 -5.80 -8.78
C LEU A 132 -2.03 -5.67 -7.71
N ASP A 133 -2.06 -4.59 -6.96
CA ASP A 133 -1.17 -4.35 -5.82
C ASP A 133 -1.74 -5.02 -4.56
N VAL A 134 -0.93 -5.85 -3.89
CA VAL A 134 -1.36 -6.68 -2.77
C VAL A 134 -0.46 -6.41 -1.57
N HIS A 135 -1.07 -5.88 -0.51
CA HIS A 135 -0.44 -5.69 0.78
C HIS A 135 -0.72 -6.91 1.69
N ILE A 136 0.27 -7.35 2.46
CA ILE A 136 0.18 -8.57 3.26
C ILE A 136 0.25 -8.23 4.74
N HIS A 137 -0.75 -8.64 5.52
CA HIS A 137 -0.75 -8.56 6.98
C HIS A 137 -0.42 -9.92 7.60
N PRO A 138 0.70 -10.04 8.33
CA PRO A 138 1.02 -11.24 9.09
C PRO A 138 0.12 -11.39 10.33
N ASP A 139 0.08 -12.59 10.91
CA ASP A 139 -0.59 -12.84 12.18
C ASP A 139 0.07 -12.06 13.32
N SER A 140 -0.73 -11.37 14.14
CA SER A 140 -0.27 -10.61 15.30
C SER A 140 0.56 -11.44 16.28
N GLU A 141 0.25 -12.74 16.42
CA GLU A 141 1.04 -13.64 17.29
C GLU A 141 2.47 -13.83 16.77
N LEU A 142 2.66 -13.85 15.45
CA LEU A 142 3.98 -13.94 14.83
C LEU A 142 4.76 -12.65 15.03
N ILE A 143 4.10 -11.49 14.87
CA ILE A 143 4.69 -10.17 15.13
C ILE A 143 5.21 -10.10 16.57
N GLU A 144 4.38 -10.47 17.55
CA GLU A 144 4.75 -10.44 18.96
C GLU A 144 5.91 -11.40 19.24
N LYS A 145 5.84 -12.65 18.76
CA LYS A 145 6.92 -13.63 18.93
C LYS A 145 8.24 -13.13 18.34
N GLN A 146 8.20 -12.55 17.14
CA GLN A 146 9.38 -11.99 16.48
C GLN A 146 9.96 -10.84 17.29
N ALA A 147 9.13 -9.90 17.74
CA ALA A 147 9.57 -8.75 18.53
C ALA A 147 10.24 -9.17 19.84
N LEU A 148 9.66 -10.16 20.53
CA LEU A 148 10.25 -10.74 21.75
C LEU A 148 11.58 -11.43 21.45
N SER A 149 11.67 -12.20 20.36
CA SER A 149 12.91 -12.88 19.97
C SER A 149 14.04 -11.92 19.60
N GLN A 150 13.71 -10.79 18.97
CA GLN A 150 14.64 -9.73 18.59
C GLN A 150 14.98 -8.79 19.75
N LYS A 151 14.38 -9.00 20.93
CA LYS A 151 14.51 -8.12 22.09
C LYS A 151 14.27 -6.66 21.69
N ILE A 152 13.19 -6.41 20.95
CA ILE A 152 12.80 -5.05 20.57
C ILE A 152 12.35 -4.33 21.85
N GLU A 153 13.30 -3.66 22.49
CA GLU A 153 13.08 -2.89 23.71
C GLU A 153 12.25 -1.63 23.41
N SER A 154 11.56 -1.14 24.45
CA SER A 154 10.95 0.18 24.42
C SER A 154 12.05 1.23 24.32
N ARG A 155 12.50 1.56 23.11
CA ARG A 155 13.22 2.82 22.90
C ARG A 155 12.29 3.97 23.31
N ASP A 156 12.86 5.02 23.91
CA ASP A 156 12.17 6.26 24.30
C ASP A 156 11.43 6.98 23.14
N GLY A 157 11.54 6.46 21.91
CA GLY A 157 10.71 6.81 20.76
C GLY A 157 9.74 5.68 20.39
N LEU A 158 8.69 5.46 21.20
CA LEU A 158 7.56 4.63 20.81
C LEU A 158 7.06 5.07 19.43
N TYR A 159 6.81 4.12 18.51
CA TYR A 159 6.14 4.45 17.26
C TYR A 159 4.78 5.04 17.59
N LYS A 160 4.63 6.35 17.38
CA LYS A 160 3.34 7.03 17.39
C LYS A 160 2.81 6.90 15.97
N PRO A 161 1.74 6.10 15.73
CA PRO A 161 1.10 6.11 14.43
C PRO A 161 0.81 7.56 14.09
N LYS A 162 1.24 8.01 12.91
CA LYS A 162 0.93 9.35 12.43
C LYS A 162 -0.59 9.49 12.50
N GLY A 163 -1.08 10.31 13.43
CA GLY A 163 -2.50 10.49 13.64
C GLY A 163 -3.09 11.04 12.36
N SER A 164 -3.88 10.24 11.65
CA SER A 164 -4.59 10.73 10.48
C SER A 164 -5.76 11.58 10.96
N LYS A 165 -5.92 12.78 10.37
CA LYS A 165 -7.15 13.61 10.54
C LYS A 165 -8.42 12.81 10.19
N ALA A 166 -8.27 11.75 9.40
CA ALA A 166 -9.27 10.78 8.98
C ALA A 166 -10.04 10.09 10.12
N LYS A 167 -9.55 10.07 11.36
CA LYS A 167 -10.18 9.30 12.46
C LYS A 167 -11.63 9.71 12.75
N ARG A 168 -12.02 10.98 12.50
CA ARG A 168 -13.42 11.44 12.61
C ARG A 168 -14.22 11.25 11.33
N GLU A 169 -13.55 11.27 10.17
CA GLU A 169 -14.18 11.19 8.85
C GLU A 169 -14.63 9.75 8.52
N PHE A 170 -13.96 8.73 9.08
CA PHE A 170 -14.30 7.32 8.84
C PHE A 170 -15.05 6.63 9.97
N GLU A 171 -15.54 7.33 10.98
CA GLU A 171 -16.21 6.68 12.11
C GLU A 171 -17.40 5.82 11.66
N TYR A 172 -18.24 6.34 10.76
CA TYR A 172 -19.35 5.60 10.17
C TYR A 172 -18.88 4.37 9.39
N THR A 173 -17.91 4.55 8.48
CA THR A 173 -17.33 3.45 7.69
C THR A 173 -16.77 2.36 8.60
N ASN A 174 -16.04 2.75 9.65
CA ASN A 174 -15.50 1.83 10.62
C ASN A 174 -16.57 1.05 11.37
N GLN A 175 -17.66 1.69 11.79
CA GLN A 175 -18.76 1.00 12.44
C GLN A 175 -19.42 -0.03 11.52
N VAL A 176 -19.63 0.32 10.24
CA VAL A 176 -20.17 -0.59 9.23
C VAL A 176 -19.22 -1.78 9.01
N LEU A 177 -17.95 -1.52 8.71
CA LEU A 177 -16.97 -2.56 8.43
C LEU A 177 -16.72 -3.46 9.66
N LYS A 178 -16.73 -2.91 10.87
CA LYS A 178 -16.62 -3.72 12.09
C LYS A 178 -17.77 -4.72 12.22
N ARG A 179 -18.99 -4.35 11.80
CA ARG A 179 -20.16 -5.23 11.82
C ARG A 179 -20.12 -6.28 10.72
N ILE A 180 -19.60 -5.93 9.55
CA ILE A 180 -19.51 -6.87 8.42
C ILE A 180 -18.37 -7.88 8.65
N PHE A 181 -17.22 -7.42 9.17
CA PHE A 181 -16.04 -8.26 9.42
C PHE A 181 -15.99 -8.88 10.82
N ILE A 182 -17.12 -9.05 11.54
CA ILE A 182 -17.13 -9.48 12.97
C ILE A 182 -16.26 -10.73 13.24
N LYS A 183 -16.26 -11.72 12.35
CA LYS A 183 -15.47 -12.96 12.52
C LYS A 183 -14.16 -13.01 11.72
N SER A 184 -13.91 -12.00 10.89
CA SER A 184 -12.69 -11.84 10.11
C SER A 184 -12.05 -10.50 10.43
N TYR A 185 -12.05 -10.14 11.71
CA TYR A 185 -11.53 -8.86 12.15
C TYR A 185 -10.05 -8.69 11.76
N GLY A 186 -9.30 -9.80 11.69
CA GLY A 186 -7.92 -9.83 11.18
C GLY A 186 -7.79 -9.52 9.69
N SER A 187 -8.88 -9.65 8.92
CA SER A 187 -8.99 -9.25 7.51
C SER A 187 -9.64 -7.87 7.33
N LYS A 188 -10.10 -7.24 8.43
CA LYS A 188 -10.68 -5.90 8.36
C LYS A 188 -9.55 -4.91 8.07
N PRO A 189 -9.66 -4.12 7.01
CA PRO A 189 -8.63 -3.15 6.66
C PRO A 189 -8.63 -2.00 7.68
N SER A 190 -7.45 -1.44 7.92
CA SER A 190 -7.28 -0.22 8.71
C SER A 190 -7.70 1.01 7.89
N ASP A 191 -7.96 2.13 8.57
CA ASP A 191 -8.21 3.41 7.90
C ASP A 191 -7.03 3.83 7.03
N ASN A 192 -5.81 3.52 7.47
CA ASN A 192 -4.59 3.83 6.73
C ASN A 192 -4.46 2.97 5.48
N ASP A 193 -4.94 1.72 5.52
CA ASP A 193 -4.92 0.82 4.35
C ASP A 193 -5.84 1.41 3.28
N PHE A 194 -7.06 1.81 3.64
CA PHE A 194 -7.99 2.47 2.73
C PHE A 194 -7.41 3.75 2.13
N VAL A 195 -6.86 4.63 2.98
CA VAL A 195 -6.27 5.89 2.52
C VAL A 195 -5.13 5.61 1.55
N SER A 196 -4.23 4.70 1.90
CA SER A 196 -3.05 4.39 1.11
C SER A 196 -3.44 3.77 -0.24
N MET A 197 -4.39 2.81 -0.25
CA MET A 197 -4.85 2.15 -1.48
C MET A 197 -5.59 3.09 -2.42
N ILE A 198 -6.44 3.98 -1.89
CA ILE A 198 -7.12 5.00 -2.70
C ILE A 198 -6.11 5.99 -3.27
N GLN A 199 -5.20 6.52 -2.43
CA GLN A 199 -4.17 7.42 -2.89
C GLN A 199 -3.30 6.77 -3.97
N GLN A 200 -2.92 5.50 -3.78
CA GLN A 200 -2.14 4.74 -4.73
C GLN A 200 -2.89 4.58 -6.06
N THR A 201 -4.17 4.20 -6.02
CA THR A 201 -5.03 4.09 -7.21
C THR A 201 -5.10 5.41 -7.97
N ILE A 202 -5.37 6.52 -7.28
CA ILE A 202 -5.46 7.86 -7.89
C ILE A 202 -4.11 8.28 -8.49
N ARG A 203 -3.00 8.04 -7.77
CA ARG A 203 -1.64 8.33 -8.26
C ARG A 203 -1.26 7.48 -9.47
N SER A 204 -1.72 6.24 -9.55
CA SER A 204 -1.55 5.38 -10.72
C SER A 204 -2.34 5.91 -11.92
N LEU A 205 -3.61 6.28 -11.72
CA LEU A 205 -4.46 6.87 -12.78
C LEU A 205 -3.91 8.20 -13.31
N LYS A 206 -3.32 9.04 -12.45
CA LYS A 206 -2.64 10.28 -12.88
C LYS A 206 -1.46 10.01 -13.83
N ARG A 207 -0.80 8.85 -13.70
CA ARG A 207 0.35 8.47 -14.53
C ARG A 207 -0.05 7.72 -15.79
N ASN A 208 -1.06 6.87 -15.68
CA ASN A 208 -1.65 6.13 -16.79
C ASN A 208 -3.17 6.15 -16.64
N PRO A 209 -3.89 7.08 -17.31
CA PRO A 209 -5.35 7.20 -17.19
C PRO A 209 -6.13 5.96 -17.66
N ASN A 210 -5.48 5.07 -18.42
CA ASN A 210 -6.09 3.86 -18.96
C ASN A 210 -5.76 2.61 -18.12
N ILE A 211 -5.03 2.75 -17.00
CA ILE A 211 -4.67 1.60 -16.19
C ILE A 211 -5.89 1.01 -15.49
N ASN A 212 -6.00 -0.31 -15.53
CA ASN A 212 -6.84 -1.09 -14.64
C ASN A 212 -6.04 -1.43 -13.37
N PHE A 213 -5.94 -0.46 -12.44
CA PHE A 213 -5.22 -0.64 -11.18
C PHE A 213 -6.17 -1.08 -10.08
N LYS A 214 -5.82 -2.19 -9.41
CA LYS A 214 -6.57 -2.77 -8.30
C LYS A 214 -5.68 -2.86 -7.08
N SER A 215 -6.28 -2.80 -5.90
CA SER A 215 -5.59 -3.05 -4.64
C SER A 215 -6.24 -4.21 -3.90
N ALA A 216 -5.44 -4.95 -3.14
CA ALA A 216 -5.91 -5.98 -2.23
C ALA A 216 -5.11 -6.02 -0.93
N LEU A 217 -5.76 -6.55 0.08
CA LEU A 217 -5.17 -6.91 1.36
C LEU A 217 -5.24 -8.44 1.50
N CYS A 218 -4.10 -9.09 1.69
CA CYS A 218 -4.04 -10.50 2.05
C CYS A 218 -3.73 -10.63 3.54
N SER A 219 -4.61 -11.30 4.28
CA SER A 219 -4.48 -11.50 5.73
C SER A 219 -4.48 -12.99 6.07
N ARG A 220 -4.57 -13.35 7.35
CA ARG A 220 -4.72 -14.75 7.76
C ARG A 220 -6.05 -15.36 7.32
N ASP A 221 -7.15 -14.60 7.41
CA ASP A 221 -8.50 -15.16 7.28
C ASP A 221 -9.04 -15.09 5.84
N GLY A 222 -8.51 -14.19 5.02
CA GLY A 222 -8.89 -14.07 3.62
C GLY A 222 -8.22 -12.90 2.89
N VAL A 223 -8.74 -12.64 1.69
CA VAL A 223 -8.33 -11.55 0.80
C VAL A 223 -9.44 -10.53 0.68
N THR A 224 -9.11 -9.25 0.87
CA THR A 224 -10.03 -8.12 0.66
C THR A 224 -9.54 -7.30 -0.53
N LYS A 225 -10.30 -7.24 -1.63
CA LYS A 225 -10.00 -6.44 -2.82
C LYS A 225 -10.81 -5.15 -2.82
N TYR A 226 -10.24 -4.10 -3.40
CA TYR A 226 -10.84 -2.77 -3.48
C TYR A 226 -10.82 -2.23 -4.89
N TYR A 227 -11.90 -1.53 -5.23
CA TYR A 227 -12.07 -0.93 -6.54
C TYR A 227 -12.72 0.43 -6.37
N LEU A 228 -12.07 1.50 -6.86
CA LEU A 228 -12.74 2.78 -6.99
C LEU A 228 -13.64 2.76 -8.22
N THR A 229 -14.90 3.15 -8.04
CA THR A 229 -15.80 3.42 -9.17
C THR A 229 -15.30 4.66 -9.93
N LYS A 230 -15.81 4.92 -11.13
CA LYS A 230 -15.52 6.18 -11.84
C LYS A 230 -15.88 7.42 -11.02
N ILE A 231 -16.97 7.34 -10.24
CA ILE A 231 -17.41 8.43 -9.36
C ILE A 231 -16.42 8.60 -8.20
N GLY A 232 -15.95 7.49 -7.61
CA GLY A 232 -14.91 7.51 -6.58
C GLY A 232 -13.59 8.08 -7.09
N GLN A 233 -13.16 7.68 -8.28
CA GLN A 233 -11.94 8.19 -8.91
C GLN A 233 -11.99 9.71 -9.09
N GLU A 234 -13.12 10.24 -9.59
CA GLU A 234 -13.32 11.68 -9.74
C GLU A 234 -13.39 12.41 -8.39
N ARG A 235 -14.12 11.84 -7.41
CA ARG A 235 -14.25 12.42 -6.07
C ARG A 235 -12.90 12.57 -5.37
N TYR A 236 -12.05 11.55 -5.45
CA TYR A 236 -10.78 11.49 -4.74
C TYR A 236 -9.58 11.91 -5.59
N LYS A 237 -9.78 12.55 -6.76
CA LYS A 237 -8.69 12.97 -7.67
C LYS A 237 -7.62 13.84 -7.00
N ASP A 238 -8.01 14.62 -6.00
CA ASP A 238 -7.13 15.48 -5.21
C ASP A 238 -6.55 14.79 -3.96
N GLU A 239 -6.73 13.46 -3.86
CA GLU A 239 -6.23 12.61 -2.76
C GLU A 239 -6.80 12.99 -1.38
N LYS A 240 -7.91 13.74 -1.36
CA LYS A 240 -8.69 14.08 -0.17
C LYS A 240 -9.81 13.06 0.01
N ILE A 241 -9.69 12.22 1.03
CA ILE A 241 -10.62 11.13 1.30
C ILE A 241 -11.36 11.48 2.58
N ASP A 242 -12.63 11.86 2.44
CA ASP A 242 -13.48 12.37 3.51
C ASP A 242 -14.63 11.41 3.88
N ILE A 243 -14.95 10.48 2.98
CA ILE A 243 -15.94 9.42 3.17
C ILE A 243 -15.50 8.23 2.33
N LEU A 244 -15.71 7.00 2.82
CA LEU A 244 -15.45 5.77 2.07
C LEU A 244 -16.76 5.08 1.71
N LEU A 245 -17.59 4.79 2.71
CA LEU A 245 -18.92 4.21 2.54
C LEU A 245 -19.99 5.23 2.91
N THR A 246 -21.00 5.35 2.04
CA THR A 246 -22.21 6.14 2.30
C THR A 246 -23.26 5.29 3.00
N LYS A 247 -24.41 5.89 3.36
CA LYS A 247 -25.50 5.15 4.00
C LYS A 247 -26.25 4.23 3.04
N ASP A 248 -26.07 4.43 1.74
CA ASP A 248 -26.79 3.74 0.67
C ASP A 248 -25.97 2.59 0.07
N TYR A 249 -25.01 2.05 0.82
CA TYR A 249 -24.23 0.90 0.38
C TYR A 249 -25.09 -0.36 0.33
N GLU A 250 -24.78 -1.27 -0.60
CA GLU A 250 -25.38 -2.59 -0.68
C GLU A 250 -24.38 -3.65 -0.21
N LEU A 251 -24.85 -4.58 0.64
CA LEU A 251 -24.11 -5.78 0.99
C LEU A 251 -24.68 -6.95 0.18
N ILE A 252 -23.83 -7.56 -0.64
CA ILE A 252 -24.16 -8.69 -1.50
C ILE A 252 -23.40 -9.91 -1.00
N GLU A 253 -24.12 -10.93 -0.58
CA GLU A 253 -23.52 -12.22 -0.23
C GLU A 253 -23.09 -12.98 -1.48
N LEU A 254 -21.92 -13.58 -1.43
CA LEU A 254 -21.36 -14.42 -2.48
C LEU A 254 -21.22 -15.85 -1.95
N GLN A 255 -21.13 -16.82 -2.85
CA GLN A 255 -20.94 -18.23 -2.48
C GLN A 255 -19.78 -18.43 -1.49
N ASP A 256 -18.67 -17.72 -1.75
CA ASP A 256 -17.42 -17.85 -1.01
C ASP A 256 -17.01 -16.52 -0.36
N GLY A 257 -17.96 -15.66 0.03
CA GLY A 257 -17.62 -14.37 0.64
C GLY A 257 -18.72 -13.32 0.58
N PHE A 258 -18.33 -12.05 0.48
CA PHE A 258 -19.28 -10.95 0.30
C PHE A 258 -18.68 -9.80 -0.51
N LYS A 259 -19.56 -8.93 -1.00
CA LYS A 259 -19.21 -7.69 -1.66
C LYS A 259 -19.99 -6.54 -1.05
N ILE A 260 -19.30 -5.44 -0.75
CA ILE A 260 -19.90 -4.15 -0.41
C ILE A 260 -19.84 -3.29 -1.68
N VAL A 261 -20.98 -2.80 -2.12
CA VAL A 261 -21.10 -1.92 -3.28
C VAL A 261 -21.55 -0.55 -2.78
N ASP A 262 -20.67 0.44 -2.90
CA ASP A 262 -20.99 1.84 -2.69
C ASP A 262 -20.75 2.63 -3.97
N LYS A 263 -21.39 3.80 -4.10
CA LYS A 263 -21.19 4.69 -5.25
C LYS A 263 -19.73 5.09 -5.45
N TYR A 264 -18.88 5.10 -4.41
CA TYR A 264 -17.47 5.49 -4.53
C TYR A 264 -16.52 4.29 -4.59
N ILE A 265 -16.82 3.21 -3.88
CA ILE A 265 -15.91 2.08 -3.71
C ILE A 265 -16.67 0.75 -3.71
N HIS A 266 -16.08 -0.25 -4.35
CA HIS A 266 -16.45 -1.65 -4.15
C HIS A 266 -15.41 -2.34 -3.30
N ILE A 267 -15.86 -3.12 -2.33
CA ILE A 267 -15.02 -3.96 -1.47
C ILE A 267 -15.48 -5.40 -1.66
N GLU A 268 -14.56 -6.30 -1.96
CA GLU A 268 -14.85 -7.72 -2.12
C GLU A 268 -14.00 -8.50 -1.12
N TYR A 269 -14.62 -9.35 -0.32
CA TYR A 269 -13.91 -10.21 0.63
C TYR A 269 -14.12 -11.67 0.26
N THR A 270 -13.01 -12.40 0.16
CA THR A 270 -12.97 -13.84 -0.08
C THR A 270 -12.20 -14.52 1.07
N PRO A 271 -12.88 -15.19 2.02
CA PRO A 271 -12.23 -16.08 2.97
C PRO A 271 -11.43 -17.18 2.28
N PHE A 272 -10.39 -17.67 2.95
CA PHE A 272 -9.74 -18.90 2.49
C PHE A 272 -10.62 -20.14 2.72
N GLU A 273 -10.41 -21.20 1.94
CA GLU A 273 -11.28 -22.40 1.87
C GLU A 273 -11.64 -23.02 3.25
N ASP A 274 -10.68 -23.12 4.16
CA ASP A 274 -10.85 -23.62 5.53
C ASP A 274 -11.61 -22.66 6.46
N LYS A 275 -11.84 -21.42 6.03
CA LYS A 275 -12.63 -20.40 6.74
C LYS A 275 -14.04 -20.23 6.16
N ILE A 276 -14.35 -20.83 5.00
CA ILE A 276 -15.67 -20.69 4.32
C ILE A 276 -16.81 -21.23 5.19
N LYS A 277 -16.66 -22.41 5.80
CA LYS A 277 -17.70 -23.01 6.67
C LYS A 277 -18.03 -22.12 7.86
N THR A 278 -17.00 -21.49 8.44
CA THR A 278 -17.18 -20.56 9.56
C THR A 278 -17.96 -19.32 9.15
N HIS A 279 -17.99 -18.92 7.87
CA HIS A 279 -18.77 -17.79 7.39
C HIS A 279 -20.22 -18.16 7.02
N GLN A 280 -20.45 -19.32 6.41
CA GLN A 280 -21.78 -19.74 5.95
C GLN A 280 -22.76 -20.04 7.09
N GLU A 281 -22.28 -20.48 8.25
CA GLU A 281 -23.12 -20.79 9.42
C GLU A 281 -23.70 -19.55 10.14
N LEU A 282 -23.42 -18.34 9.65
CA LEU A 282 -23.64 -17.09 10.41
C LEU A 282 -24.25 -15.95 9.61
N ALA A 283 -24.44 -16.14 8.30
CA ALA A 283 -25.24 -15.26 7.46
C ALA A 283 -26.74 -15.41 7.72
N MET A 284 -27.14 -16.30 8.65
CA MET A 284 -28.50 -16.36 9.15
C MET A 284 -28.70 -15.34 10.28
N PRO A 285 -29.69 -14.44 10.17
CA PRO A 285 -29.99 -13.44 11.19
C PRO A 285 -30.35 -14.03 12.55
#